data_AF-A0A4R2RZ27-F1
#
_entry.id   AF-A0A4R2RZ27-F1
#
_cell.length_a   1.000
_cell.length_b   1.000
_cell.length_c   1.000
_cell.angle_alpha   90.00
_cell.angle_beta   90.00
_cell.angle_gamma   90.00
#
_symmetry.space_group_name_H-M   'P 1'
#
loop_
_entity.id
_entity.type
_entity.pdbx_description
1 polymer ?
#
loop_
_entity_poly.entity_id
_entity_poly.type
_entity_poly.pdbx_seq_one_letter_code
_entity_poly.pdbx_strand_id
1 'polypeptide(L)'
;MLDSGTVAMDDSEAEKRVRGKGRGSNFFALGHEVKDQLWSMPTTNRLNLVIAYLVLLAGTGSDHRLTKWSAKACEEYTGLGKPRAKHAIGELVASGLVKRTDASSRMMPQYELPPLAIDAEPVFLPVALVTGLSGEASMLRRVRETGDAMALRMLIDLYGLISLDATHGIPLEHLRGGLSQNDEPNARKLADVGAHGVWGITRGSYRGGGGEWASFHRAKAKDSSVAWKPFWERLDLLKQIGAVWYEPWLFDSAATDAEPIIPLDPSGYYPVAEPDDEARLTRSALDAARTLVGEEREYLFERADFYVPLTLHRQTPAYREVARLRVEADTPGRRLSWKRRRIIIEQYQQAFDQLRHDALEGRFDRPMRLGSTLEPAL
;
A
#
# COMPACT_ATOMS: atom_id res chain seq x y z
N MET A 1 38.41 -31.40 44.29
CA MET A 1 38.82 -30.66 43.07
C MET A 1 38.05 -31.31 41.95
N LEU A 2 37.04 -30.57 41.48
CA LEU A 2 35.92 -31.09 40.71
C LEU A 2 36.28 -31.21 39.24
N ASP A 3 35.80 -32.34 38.72
CA ASP A 3 36.04 -32.93 37.43
C ASP A 3 35.23 -32.24 36.32
N SER A 4 35.79 -32.36 35.12
CA SER A 4 35.32 -31.94 33.83
C SER A 4 33.87 -32.35 33.50
N GLY A 5 33.05 -31.38 33.11
CA GLY A 5 31.68 -31.58 32.65
C GLY A 5 31.42 -30.76 31.39
N THR A 6 31.81 -31.30 30.24
CA THR A 6 31.43 -30.78 28.92
C THR A 6 29.95 -31.10 28.70
N VAL A 7 29.09 -30.09 28.81
CA VAL A 7 27.66 -30.23 28.48
C VAL A 7 27.53 -30.11 26.97
N ALA A 8 27.34 -31.24 26.31
CA ALA A 8 26.87 -31.30 24.93
C ALA A 8 25.49 -30.64 24.85
N MET A 9 25.36 -29.59 24.06
CA MET A 9 24.05 -29.08 23.65
C MET A 9 23.44 -30.10 22.70
N ASP A 10 22.45 -30.81 23.22
CA ASP A 10 21.56 -31.71 22.51
C ASP A 10 20.83 -30.92 21.41
N ASP A 11 21.07 -31.31 20.15
CA ASP A 11 20.27 -30.92 18.99
C ASP A 11 18.88 -31.56 19.16
N SER A 12 18.09 -31.00 20.06
CA SER A 12 16.70 -31.40 20.25
C SER A 12 15.94 -31.07 18.98
N GLU A 13 15.55 -32.13 18.26
CA GLU A 13 14.67 -32.16 17.10
C GLU A 13 13.73 -30.95 17.07
N ALA A 14 13.98 -30.03 16.14
CA ALA A 14 13.00 -29.02 15.79
C ALA A 14 11.75 -29.75 15.30
N GLU A 15 10.74 -29.87 16.16
CA GLU A 15 9.44 -30.45 15.83
C GLU A 15 9.00 -29.91 14.47
N LYS A 16 8.95 -30.79 13.46
CA LYS A 16 8.40 -30.46 12.14
C LYS A 16 6.97 -29.99 12.37
N ARG A 17 6.75 -28.67 12.31
CA ARG A 17 5.41 -28.07 12.40
C ARG A 17 4.45 -28.86 11.51
N VAL A 18 3.48 -29.50 12.15
CA VAL A 18 2.43 -30.25 11.46
C VAL A 18 1.69 -29.26 10.54
N ARG A 19 1.76 -29.49 9.22
CA ARG A 19 1.05 -28.69 8.21
C ARG A 19 -0.43 -28.59 8.61
N GLY A 20 -0.95 -27.36 8.71
CA GLY A 20 -2.34 -27.09 9.07
C GLY A 20 -2.62 -26.78 10.56
N LYS A 21 -1.62 -26.81 11.46
CA LYS A 21 -1.77 -26.28 12.84
C LYS A 21 -1.24 -24.85 12.94
N GLY A 22 -2.16 -23.87 12.89
CA GLY A 22 -1.89 -22.46 13.13
C GLY A 22 -3.18 -21.63 13.00
N ARG A 23 -3.27 -20.48 13.68
CA ARG A 23 -4.27 -19.44 13.33
C ARG A 23 -4.06 -19.10 11.86
N GLY A 24 -5.13 -19.03 11.07
CA GLY A 24 -5.05 -18.63 9.66
C GLY A 24 -4.28 -17.32 9.53
N SER A 25 -3.52 -17.17 8.44
CA SER A 25 -2.82 -15.92 8.15
C SER A 25 -3.84 -14.80 7.90
N ASN A 26 -3.52 -13.56 8.31
CA ASN A 26 -4.35 -12.38 8.03
C ASN A 26 -4.35 -11.97 6.54
N PHE A 27 -3.66 -12.75 5.69
CA PHE A 27 -3.57 -12.60 4.25
C PHE A 27 -3.62 -13.98 3.57
N PHE A 28 -3.83 -13.99 2.26
CA PHE A 28 -3.75 -15.15 1.39
C PHE A 28 -2.96 -14.78 0.12
N ALA A 29 -2.37 -15.78 -0.53
CA ALA A 29 -1.47 -15.58 -1.65
C ALA A 29 -2.05 -16.16 -2.96
N LEU A 30 -2.18 -15.31 -3.97
CA LEU A 30 -2.68 -15.66 -5.31
C LEU A 30 -1.51 -15.74 -6.30
N GLY A 31 -1.21 -16.94 -6.80
CA GLY A 31 -0.17 -17.12 -7.81
C GLY A 31 -0.54 -16.48 -9.16
N HIS A 32 0.45 -15.95 -9.88
CA HIS A 32 0.25 -15.29 -11.17
C HIS A 32 -0.34 -16.24 -12.23
N GLU A 33 0.11 -17.49 -12.29
CA GLU A 33 -0.44 -18.48 -13.23
C GLU A 33 -1.93 -18.71 -13.02
N VAL A 34 -2.36 -18.87 -11.77
CA VAL A 34 -3.78 -19.04 -11.44
C VAL A 34 -4.56 -17.77 -11.74
N LYS A 35 -3.98 -16.60 -11.44
CA LYS A 35 -4.55 -15.30 -11.81
C LYS A 35 -4.65 -15.12 -13.32
N ASP A 36 -3.81 -15.72 -14.15
CA ASP A 36 -3.97 -15.62 -15.60
C ASP A 36 -4.98 -16.65 -16.13
N GLN A 37 -5.01 -17.85 -15.55
CA GLN A 37 -6.02 -18.86 -15.84
C GLN A 37 -7.44 -18.36 -15.51
N LEU A 38 -7.63 -17.74 -14.35
CA LEU A 38 -8.90 -17.16 -13.92
C LEU A 38 -9.43 -16.07 -14.87
N TRP A 39 -8.59 -15.45 -15.70
CA TRP A 39 -8.94 -14.38 -16.65
C TRP A 39 -8.94 -14.84 -18.11
N SER A 40 -8.39 -16.01 -18.42
CA SER A 40 -8.41 -16.61 -19.75
C SER A 40 -9.45 -17.72 -19.89
N MET A 41 -9.76 -18.48 -18.82
CA MET A 41 -10.65 -19.64 -18.92
C MET A 41 -12.08 -19.26 -19.37
N PRO A 42 -12.79 -20.14 -20.09
CA PRO A 42 -14.21 -19.95 -20.39
C PRO A 42 -15.06 -19.91 -19.11
N THR A 43 -15.97 -18.95 -19.01
CA THR A 43 -16.94 -18.85 -17.91
C THR A 43 -18.16 -18.06 -18.36
N THR A 44 -19.30 -18.39 -17.79
CA THR A 44 -20.56 -17.64 -17.97
C THR A 44 -20.54 -16.28 -17.26
N ASN A 45 -19.74 -16.12 -16.21
CA ASN A 45 -19.64 -14.86 -15.45
C ASN A 45 -18.29 -14.72 -14.73
N ARG A 46 -17.38 -13.96 -15.35
CA ARG A 46 -16.01 -13.73 -14.83
C ARG A 46 -15.98 -13.15 -13.42
N LEU A 47 -16.82 -12.16 -13.14
CA LEU A 47 -16.84 -11.48 -11.84
C LEU A 47 -17.17 -12.47 -10.71
N ASN A 48 -18.22 -13.27 -10.89
CA ASN A 48 -18.62 -14.27 -9.90
C ASN A 48 -17.60 -15.39 -9.76
N LEU A 49 -17.00 -15.84 -10.88
CA LEU A 49 -15.95 -16.85 -10.92
C LEU A 49 -14.75 -16.43 -10.05
N VAL A 50 -14.20 -15.24 -10.31
CA VAL A 50 -13.04 -14.72 -9.59
C VAL A 50 -13.39 -14.45 -8.13
N ILE A 51 -14.55 -13.86 -7.83
CA ILE A 51 -15.00 -13.65 -6.45
C ILE A 51 -15.06 -14.98 -5.69
N ALA A 52 -15.68 -16.01 -6.27
CA ALA A 52 -15.79 -17.31 -5.63
C ALA A 52 -14.40 -17.90 -5.35
N TYR A 53 -13.46 -17.79 -6.30
CA TYR A 53 -12.08 -18.25 -6.09
C TYR A 53 -11.39 -17.51 -4.93
N LEU A 54 -11.45 -16.18 -4.92
CA LEU A 54 -10.82 -15.37 -3.86
C LEU A 54 -11.41 -15.65 -2.48
N VAL A 55 -12.73 -15.85 -2.40
CA VAL A 55 -13.39 -16.23 -1.15
C VAL A 55 -12.91 -17.60 -0.68
N LEU A 56 -12.86 -18.60 -1.56
CA LEU A 56 -12.35 -19.93 -1.21
C LEU A 56 -10.90 -19.86 -0.72
N LEU A 57 -10.05 -19.11 -1.42
CA LEU A 57 -8.63 -18.92 -1.10
C LEU A 57 -8.44 -18.19 0.22
N ALA A 58 -9.21 -17.16 0.53
CA ALA A 58 -9.15 -16.46 1.82
C ALA A 58 -9.56 -17.34 3.01
N GLY A 59 -10.41 -18.36 2.77
CA GLY A 59 -10.81 -19.34 3.77
C GLY A 59 -9.82 -20.46 4.03
N THR A 60 -8.62 -20.40 3.44
CA THR A 60 -7.57 -21.40 3.62
C THR A 60 -6.76 -21.17 4.90
N GLY A 61 -6.01 -22.19 5.32
CA GLY A 61 -5.01 -22.07 6.39
C GLY A 61 -3.71 -21.44 5.90
N SER A 62 -2.67 -21.52 6.74
CA SER A 62 -1.32 -21.02 6.43
C SER A 62 -0.63 -21.72 5.24
N ASP A 63 -1.15 -22.86 4.79
CA ASP A 63 -0.67 -23.55 3.61
C ASP A 63 -1.32 -23.09 2.30
N HIS A 64 -2.31 -22.19 2.39
CA HIS A 64 -3.08 -21.64 1.26
C HIS A 64 -3.81 -22.67 0.38
N ARG A 65 -4.11 -23.86 0.91
CA ARG A 65 -4.64 -24.98 0.10
C ARG A 65 -6.03 -25.43 0.50
N LEU A 66 -6.21 -25.85 1.74
CA LEU A 66 -7.45 -26.49 2.16
C LEU A 66 -8.43 -25.46 2.73
N THR A 67 -9.65 -25.43 2.20
CA THR A 67 -10.71 -24.53 2.67
C THR A 67 -12.00 -25.29 2.94
N LYS A 68 -12.69 -24.87 4.00
CA LYS A 68 -14.08 -25.28 4.30
C LYS A 68 -15.08 -24.18 3.95
N TRP A 69 -14.59 -23.05 3.43
CA TRP A 69 -15.48 -22.00 2.92
C TRP A 69 -16.17 -22.49 1.66
N SER A 70 -17.34 -21.93 1.39
CA SER A 70 -18.25 -22.44 0.36
C SER A 70 -19.12 -21.32 -0.21
N ALA A 71 -20.14 -21.68 -0.98
CA ALA A 71 -21.16 -20.75 -1.43
C ALA A 71 -21.81 -19.94 -0.29
N LYS A 72 -21.85 -20.48 0.95
CA LYS A 72 -22.32 -19.72 2.11
C LYS A 72 -21.39 -18.55 2.43
N ALA A 73 -20.07 -18.77 2.42
CA ALA A 73 -19.08 -17.72 2.66
C ALA A 73 -19.11 -16.66 1.53
N CYS A 74 -19.34 -17.07 0.28
CA CYS A 74 -19.51 -16.14 -0.83
C CYS A 74 -20.70 -15.20 -0.59
N GLU A 75 -21.83 -15.75 -0.17
CA GLU A 75 -23.03 -14.96 0.15
C GLU A 75 -22.79 -14.02 1.35
N GLU A 76 -22.24 -14.55 2.43
CA GLU A 76 -21.99 -13.82 3.68
C GLU A 76 -21.06 -12.62 3.46
N TYR A 77 -19.92 -12.85 2.80
CA TYR A 77 -18.86 -11.84 2.70
C TYR A 77 -19.00 -10.93 1.49
N THR A 78 -19.63 -11.38 0.41
CA THR A 78 -19.68 -10.61 -0.86
C THR A 78 -21.09 -10.28 -1.31
N GLY A 79 -22.13 -10.85 -0.68
CA GLY A 79 -23.51 -10.74 -1.13
C GLY A 79 -23.82 -11.56 -2.39
N LEU A 80 -22.91 -12.43 -2.84
CA LEU A 80 -23.14 -13.30 -3.99
C LEU A 80 -24.10 -14.44 -3.62
N GLY A 81 -25.35 -14.36 -4.08
CA GLY A 81 -26.38 -15.35 -3.76
C GLY A 81 -25.95 -16.80 -4.04
N LYS A 82 -26.31 -17.71 -3.13
CA LYS A 82 -25.85 -19.12 -3.15
C LYS A 82 -25.95 -19.84 -4.50
N PRO A 83 -27.04 -19.73 -5.30
CA PRO A 83 -27.12 -20.43 -6.58
C PRO A 83 -26.01 -20.00 -7.55
N ARG A 84 -25.71 -18.70 -7.61
CA ARG A 84 -24.66 -18.14 -8.47
C ARG A 84 -23.27 -18.50 -7.95
N ALA A 85 -23.07 -18.46 -6.63
CA ALA A 85 -21.82 -18.91 -6.02
C ALA A 85 -21.55 -20.40 -6.27
N LYS A 86 -22.57 -21.27 -6.13
CA LYS A 86 -22.44 -22.70 -6.44
C LYS A 86 -22.10 -22.95 -7.91
N HIS A 87 -22.70 -22.18 -8.82
CA HIS A 87 -22.40 -22.26 -10.25
C HIS A 87 -20.93 -21.89 -10.52
N ALA A 88 -20.47 -20.75 -10.01
CA ALA A 88 -19.09 -20.30 -10.14
C ALA A 88 -18.07 -21.32 -9.57
N ILE A 89 -18.34 -21.85 -8.37
CA ILE A 89 -17.51 -22.91 -7.78
C ILE A 89 -17.53 -24.18 -8.65
N GLY A 90 -18.68 -24.51 -9.25
CA GLY A 90 -18.80 -25.61 -10.20
C GLY A 90 -17.91 -25.43 -11.44
N GLU A 91 -17.88 -24.23 -12.02
CA GLU A 91 -16.97 -23.90 -13.14
C GLU A 91 -15.50 -24.01 -12.72
N LEU A 92 -15.13 -23.52 -11.52
CA LEU A 92 -13.78 -23.68 -10.98
C LEU A 92 -13.39 -25.16 -10.83
N VAL A 93 -14.30 -26.00 -10.33
CA VAL A 93 -14.07 -27.44 -10.20
C VAL A 93 -13.95 -28.13 -11.55
N ALA A 94 -14.84 -27.81 -12.50
CA ALA A 94 -14.81 -28.36 -13.85
C ALA A 94 -13.51 -27.99 -14.60
N SER A 95 -12.94 -26.82 -14.33
CA SER A 95 -11.67 -26.38 -14.90
C SER A 95 -10.43 -27.02 -14.27
N GLY A 96 -10.57 -27.70 -13.13
CA GLY A 96 -9.44 -28.24 -12.35
C GLY A 96 -8.72 -27.23 -11.46
N LEU A 97 -9.09 -25.94 -11.50
CA LEU A 97 -8.53 -24.90 -10.62
C LEU A 97 -8.87 -25.08 -9.14
N VAL A 98 -9.93 -25.81 -8.83
CA VAL A 98 -10.32 -26.15 -7.46
C VAL A 98 -10.72 -27.63 -7.42
N LYS A 99 -10.19 -28.39 -6.47
CA LYS A 99 -10.55 -29.80 -6.29
C LYS A 99 -11.49 -29.96 -5.10
N ARG A 100 -12.49 -30.83 -5.20
CA ARG A 100 -13.23 -31.32 -4.02
C ARG A 100 -12.43 -32.42 -3.35
N THR A 101 -12.25 -32.34 -2.05
CA THR A 101 -11.54 -33.39 -1.30
C THR A 101 -12.42 -34.62 -1.12
N ASP A 102 -11.82 -35.76 -0.79
CA ASP A 102 -12.55 -37.01 -0.51
C ASP A 102 -13.44 -36.90 0.74
N ALA A 103 -13.08 -36.00 1.68
CA ALA A 103 -13.87 -35.69 2.87
C ALA A 103 -15.01 -34.68 2.60
N SER A 104 -15.12 -34.16 1.37
CA SER A 104 -16.17 -33.21 1.00
C SER A 104 -17.53 -33.89 0.92
N SER A 105 -18.52 -33.34 1.63
CA SER A 105 -19.92 -33.80 1.56
C SER A 105 -20.86 -32.68 1.09
N ARG A 106 -22.12 -33.03 0.80
CA ARG A 106 -23.15 -32.05 0.40
C ARG A 106 -23.38 -30.97 1.48
N MET A 107 -23.30 -31.35 2.75
CA MET A 107 -23.54 -30.46 3.89
C MET A 107 -22.27 -29.75 4.37
N MET A 108 -21.12 -30.39 4.21
CA MET A 108 -19.82 -29.87 4.60
C MET A 108 -18.88 -29.93 3.39
N PRO A 109 -19.00 -29.00 2.44
CA PRO A 109 -18.12 -28.94 1.29
C PRO A 109 -16.69 -28.65 1.76
N GLN A 110 -15.73 -29.33 1.16
CA GLN A 110 -14.32 -29.05 1.38
C GLN A 110 -13.61 -29.02 0.03
N TYR A 111 -12.78 -27.99 -0.13
CA TYR A 111 -12.07 -27.74 -1.36
C TYR A 111 -10.57 -27.65 -1.10
N GLU A 112 -9.80 -28.04 -2.11
CA GLU A 112 -8.36 -27.94 -2.17
C GLU A 112 -7.99 -27.07 -3.37
N LEU A 113 -7.24 -26.00 -3.10
CA LEU A 113 -6.68 -25.08 -4.09
C LEU A 113 -5.28 -25.54 -4.50
N PRO A 114 -4.81 -25.15 -5.71
CA PRO A 114 -3.48 -25.50 -6.19
C PRO A 114 -2.40 -25.00 -5.21
N PRO A 115 -1.33 -25.78 -5.01
CA PRO A 115 -0.21 -25.31 -4.21
C PRO A 115 0.46 -24.11 -4.90
N LEU A 116 1.01 -23.21 -4.10
CA LEU A 116 1.96 -22.21 -4.59
C LEU A 116 3.33 -22.88 -4.76
N ALA A 117 4.01 -22.58 -5.86
CA ALA A 117 5.42 -22.94 -6.00
C ALA A 117 6.26 -22.24 -4.92
N ILE A 118 7.34 -22.88 -4.48
CA ILE A 118 8.18 -22.40 -3.37
C ILE A 118 8.85 -21.06 -3.71
N ASP A 119 9.19 -20.88 -4.98
CA ASP A 119 9.83 -19.74 -5.59
C ASP A 119 8.84 -18.77 -6.27
N ALA A 120 7.52 -18.99 -6.10
CA ALA A 120 6.54 -18.07 -6.64
C ALA A 120 6.63 -16.70 -5.95
N GLU A 121 6.40 -15.64 -6.74
CA GLU A 121 6.14 -14.28 -6.26
C GLU A 121 4.63 -14.01 -6.35
N PRO A 122 3.81 -14.46 -5.38
CA PRO A 122 2.36 -14.32 -5.48
C PRO A 122 1.89 -12.90 -5.18
N VAL A 123 0.67 -12.59 -5.61
CA VAL A 123 -0.06 -11.42 -5.13
C VAL A 123 -0.57 -11.69 -3.72
N PHE A 124 -0.08 -10.92 -2.74
CA PHE A 124 -0.56 -10.99 -1.36
C PHE A 124 -1.83 -10.15 -1.18
N LEU A 125 -2.91 -10.80 -0.77
CA LEU A 125 -4.22 -10.18 -0.57
C LEU A 125 -4.64 -10.30 0.90
N PRO A 126 -5.17 -9.23 1.53
CA PRO A 126 -5.64 -9.32 2.91
C PRO A 126 -6.92 -10.13 3.00
N VAL A 127 -7.07 -10.94 4.05
CA VAL A 127 -8.35 -11.65 4.32
C VAL A 127 -9.49 -10.65 4.51
N ALA A 128 -9.21 -9.49 5.11
CA ALA A 128 -10.16 -8.39 5.27
C ALA A 128 -10.67 -7.79 3.94
N LEU A 129 -10.00 -8.04 2.80
CA LEU A 129 -10.54 -7.74 1.49
C LEU A 129 -11.86 -8.49 1.23
N VAL A 130 -11.94 -9.72 1.74
CA VAL A 130 -13.11 -10.61 1.66
C VAL A 130 -14.03 -10.37 2.85
N THR A 131 -13.53 -10.45 4.08
CA THR A 131 -14.39 -10.41 5.28
C THR A 131 -14.87 -9.02 5.66
N GLY A 132 -14.25 -7.97 5.11
CA GLY A 132 -14.47 -6.58 5.50
C GLY A 132 -13.75 -6.19 6.77
N LEU A 133 -13.75 -4.88 7.03
CA LEU A 133 -13.39 -4.28 8.31
C LEU A 133 -14.67 -4.16 9.16
N SER A 134 -14.53 -4.09 10.49
CA SER A 134 -15.68 -4.08 11.41
C SER A 134 -16.72 -3.02 11.05
N GLY A 135 -17.97 -3.44 10.85
CA GLY A 135 -19.10 -2.55 10.54
C GLY A 135 -19.21 -2.10 9.07
N GLU A 136 -18.30 -2.53 8.20
CA GLU A 136 -18.27 -2.12 6.80
C GLU A 136 -18.52 -3.28 5.83
N ALA A 137 -19.18 -2.98 4.70
CA ALA A 137 -19.20 -3.92 3.57
C ALA A 137 -17.76 -4.16 3.05
N SER A 138 -17.41 -5.43 2.82
CA SER A 138 -16.11 -5.82 2.30
C SER A 138 -15.78 -5.16 0.97
N MET A 139 -14.49 -4.96 0.68
CA MET A 139 -14.09 -4.38 -0.60
C MET A 139 -14.52 -5.26 -1.77
N LEU A 140 -14.47 -6.59 -1.63
CA LEU A 140 -14.96 -7.50 -2.67
C LEU A 140 -16.47 -7.38 -2.88
N ARG A 141 -17.26 -7.15 -1.84
CA ARG A 141 -18.68 -6.84 -1.99
C ARG A 141 -18.89 -5.55 -2.78
N ARG A 142 -18.18 -4.47 -2.42
CA ARG A 142 -18.30 -3.17 -3.10
C ARG A 142 -17.93 -3.28 -4.58
N VAL A 143 -16.82 -3.96 -4.90
CA VAL A 143 -16.42 -4.20 -6.29
C VAL A 143 -17.46 -5.04 -7.02
N ARG A 144 -18.01 -6.09 -6.40
CA ARG A 144 -19.09 -6.90 -7.01
C ARG A 144 -20.30 -6.05 -7.39
N GLU A 145 -20.67 -5.10 -6.52
CA GLU A 145 -21.83 -4.22 -6.72
C GLU A 145 -21.64 -3.26 -7.90
N THR A 146 -20.41 -3.03 -8.36
CA THR A 146 -20.13 -2.28 -9.60
C THR A 146 -20.47 -3.06 -10.87
N GLY A 147 -20.46 -4.40 -10.82
CA GLY A 147 -20.64 -5.26 -11.98
C GLY A 147 -19.44 -5.35 -12.93
N ASP A 148 -18.33 -4.64 -12.69
CA ASP A 148 -17.16 -4.63 -13.57
C ASP A 148 -16.08 -5.65 -13.14
N ALA A 149 -15.94 -6.72 -13.91
CA ALA A 149 -14.89 -7.74 -13.70
C ALA A 149 -13.47 -7.19 -13.90
N MET A 150 -13.30 -6.16 -14.74
CA MET A 150 -12.01 -5.52 -14.96
C MET A 150 -11.65 -4.54 -13.83
N ALA A 151 -12.63 -3.96 -13.14
CA ALA A 151 -12.36 -3.24 -11.88
C ALA A 151 -11.83 -4.21 -10.81
N LEU A 152 -12.37 -5.44 -10.73
CA LEU A 152 -11.82 -6.47 -9.86
C LEU A 152 -10.40 -6.89 -10.27
N ARG A 153 -10.14 -7.06 -11.58
CA ARG A 153 -8.77 -7.33 -12.08
C ARG A 153 -7.82 -6.21 -11.67
N MET A 154 -8.21 -4.96 -11.88
CA MET A 154 -7.41 -3.79 -11.55
C MET A 154 -7.08 -3.76 -10.06
N LEU A 155 -8.05 -4.03 -9.19
CA LEU A 155 -7.79 -4.09 -7.74
C LEU A 155 -6.72 -5.13 -7.40
N ILE A 156 -6.80 -6.33 -7.98
CA ILE A 156 -5.83 -7.41 -7.75
C ILE A 156 -4.46 -7.09 -8.36
N ASP A 157 -4.44 -6.46 -9.54
CA ASP A 157 -3.20 -5.98 -10.16
C ASP A 157 -2.52 -4.95 -9.27
N LEU A 158 -3.26 -3.99 -8.73
CA LEU A 158 -2.72 -2.99 -7.79
C LEU A 158 -2.12 -3.65 -6.53
N TYR A 159 -2.76 -4.68 -5.95
CA TYR A 159 -2.15 -5.44 -4.84
C TYR A 159 -0.82 -6.08 -5.23
N GLY A 160 -0.70 -6.56 -6.48
CA GLY A 160 0.51 -7.18 -7.00
C GLY A 160 1.64 -6.19 -7.28
N LEU A 161 1.37 -4.88 -7.29
CA LEU A 161 2.36 -3.84 -7.57
C LEU A 161 2.93 -3.18 -6.31
N ILE A 162 2.38 -3.46 -5.11
CA ILE A 162 2.79 -2.76 -3.89
C ILE A 162 4.29 -2.94 -3.64
N SER A 163 5.01 -1.83 -3.48
CA SER A 163 6.43 -1.84 -3.10
C SER A 163 6.61 -2.04 -1.58
N LEU A 164 7.81 -2.47 -1.21
CA LEU A 164 8.22 -2.67 0.18
C LEU A 164 9.15 -1.54 0.70
N ASP A 165 9.06 -0.37 0.09
CA ASP A 165 9.70 0.86 0.56
C ASP A 165 8.87 1.53 1.68
N ALA A 166 9.26 2.73 2.11
CA ALA A 166 8.58 3.44 3.19
C ALA A 166 7.13 3.88 2.85
N THR A 167 6.78 4.01 1.58
CA THR A 167 5.45 4.41 1.13
C THR A 167 4.45 3.25 1.25
N HIS A 168 4.94 2.01 1.11
CA HIS A 168 4.12 0.80 1.01
C HIS A 168 2.93 0.97 0.05
N GLY A 169 3.18 1.63 -1.08
CA GLY A 169 2.17 1.98 -2.08
C GLY A 169 2.51 1.43 -3.46
N ILE A 170 1.76 1.87 -4.46
CA ILE A 170 2.06 1.57 -5.86
C ILE A 170 3.26 2.42 -6.30
N PRO A 171 4.31 1.82 -6.92
CA PRO A 171 5.46 2.55 -7.45
C PRO A 171 5.06 3.69 -8.38
N LEU A 172 5.78 4.81 -8.30
CA LEU A 172 5.46 6.03 -9.06
C LEU A 172 5.47 5.82 -10.58
N GLU A 173 6.31 4.90 -11.07
CA GLU A 173 6.35 4.53 -12.49
C GLU A 173 5.05 3.88 -12.99
N HIS A 174 4.31 3.22 -12.10
CA HIS A 174 3.07 2.52 -12.43
C HIS A 174 1.84 3.38 -12.20
N LEU A 175 1.80 4.12 -11.09
CA LEU A 175 0.69 4.99 -10.76
C LEU A 175 1.10 6.09 -9.78
N ARG A 176 0.81 7.35 -10.12
CA ARG A 176 1.08 8.52 -9.27
C ARG A 176 0.06 9.62 -9.50
N GLY A 177 -0.23 10.38 -8.46
CA GLY A 177 -0.94 11.66 -8.51
C GLY A 177 -0.03 12.83 -8.18
N GLY A 178 -0.60 14.01 -8.00
CA GLY A 178 0.14 15.19 -7.58
C GLY A 178 1.06 15.80 -8.66
N LEU A 179 0.88 15.47 -9.94
CA LEU A 179 1.69 16.01 -11.03
C LEU A 179 1.23 17.42 -11.42
N SER A 180 2.18 18.30 -11.69
CA SER A 180 1.90 19.58 -12.34
C SER A 180 1.56 19.37 -13.81
N GLN A 181 0.91 20.37 -14.41
CA GLN A 181 0.76 20.41 -15.86
C GLN A 181 2.14 20.47 -16.52
N ASN A 182 2.32 19.79 -17.66
CA ASN A 182 3.56 19.78 -18.44
C ASN A 182 4.82 19.38 -17.66
N ASP A 183 4.68 18.59 -16.60
CA ASP A 183 5.78 18.16 -15.71
C ASP A 183 6.57 19.33 -15.08
N GLU A 184 5.94 20.50 -14.91
CA GLU A 184 6.56 21.64 -14.25
C GLU A 184 6.97 21.28 -12.79
N PRO A 185 8.15 21.73 -12.31
CA PRO A 185 8.57 21.49 -10.94
C PRO A 185 7.54 22.00 -9.95
N ASN A 186 7.11 21.14 -9.04
CA ASN A 186 6.13 21.46 -8.01
C ASN A 186 6.76 21.84 -6.66
N ALA A 187 8.08 21.98 -6.64
CA ALA A 187 8.85 22.51 -5.53
C ALA A 187 9.64 23.73 -5.97
N ARG A 188 9.60 24.79 -5.17
CA ARG A 188 10.38 26.01 -5.37
C ARG A 188 11.14 26.33 -4.09
N LYS A 189 12.44 26.56 -4.22
CA LYS A 189 13.26 27.06 -3.12
C LYS A 189 12.87 28.51 -2.82
N LEU A 190 12.45 28.78 -1.58
CA LEU A 190 11.97 30.09 -1.12
C LEU A 190 13.11 30.93 -0.52
N ALA A 191 13.99 30.28 0.24
CA ALA A 191 15.12 30.92 0.89
C ALA A 191 16.24 29.91 1.15
N ASP A 192 17.47 30.41 1.20
CA ASP A 192 18.61 29.73 1.80
C ASP A 192 18.93 30.42 3.13
N VAL A 193 19.06 29.63 4.19
CA VAL A 193 19.36 30.10 5.56
C VAL A 193 20.43 29.19 6.15
N GLY A 194 21.66 29.69 6.18
CA GLY A 194 22.82 28.93 6.65
C GLY A 194 22.99 27.60 5.91
N ALA A 195 22.92 26.48 6.64
CA ALA A 195 23.04 25.12 6.09
C ALA A 195 21.73 24.55 5.52
N HIS A 196 20.66 25.35 5.42
CA HIS A 196 19.32 24.91 5.08
C HIS A 196 18.75 25.63 3.86
N GLY A 197 17.98 24.89 3.05
CA GLY A 197 17.08 25.46 2.05
C GLY A 197 15.63 25.27 2.51
N VAL A 198 14.83 26.34 2.45
CA VAL A 198 13.40 26.28 2.72
C VAL A 198 12.64 26.17 1.42
N TRP A 199 11.87 25.10 1.27
CA TRP A 199 11.14 24.77 0.05
C TRP A 199 9.65 25.00 0.23
N GLY A 200 9.03 25.67 -0.74
CA GLY A 200 7.60 25.75 -0.92
C GLY A 200 7.16 24.72 -1.95
N ILE A 201 6.18 23.91 -1.59
CA ILE A 201 5.69 22.79 -2.39
C ILE A 201 4.24 23.08 -2.79
N THR A 202 3.95 23.02 -4.08
CA THR A 202 2.60 23.18 -4.63
C THR A 202 2.06 21.81 -5.05
N ARG A 203 0.79 21.56 -4.80
CA ARG A 203 0.13 20.32 -5.18
C ARG A 203 -0.20 20.35 -6.67
N GLY A 204 0.18 19.28 -7.36
CA GLY A 204 -0.33 19.01 -8.70
C GLY A 204 -1.72 18.38 -8.66
N SER A 205 -2.48 18.52 -9.75
CA SER A 205 -3.81 17.92 -9.92
C SER A 205 -3.82 16.80 -10.96
N TYR A 206 -2.72 16.59 -11.68
CA TYR A 206 -2.61 15.58 -12.72
C TYR A 206 -2.15 14.23 -12.15
N ARG A 207 -2.49 13.17 -12.89
CA ARG A 207 -2.16 11.79 -12.57
C ARG A 207 -1.39 11.16 -13.73
N GLY A 208 -0.45 10.28 -13.40
CA GLY A 208 0.34 9.52 -14.35
C GLY A 208 0.15 8.02 -14.11
N GLY A 209 0.02 7.25 -15.19
CA GLY A 209 -0.08 5.80 -15.16
C GLY A 209 0.84 5.18 -16.21
N GLY A 210 1.42 4.03 -15.91
CA GLY A 210 2.43 3.39 -16.75
C GLY A 210 2.67 1.92 -16.41
N GLY A 211 3.66 1.33 -17.06
CA GLY A 211 4.02 -0.08 -16.90
C GLY A 211 3.19 -1.05 -17.73
N GLU A 212 3.67 -2.30 -17.82
CA GLU A 212 3.05 -3.35 -18.63
C GLU A 212 1.64 -3.72 -18.15
N TRP A 213 1.41 -3.72 -16.83
CA TRP A 213 0.12 -4.05 -16.22
C TRP A 213 -1.04 -3.17 -16.74
N ALA A 214 -0.76 -1.90 -17.07
CA ALA A 214 -1.77 -0.97 -17.58
C ALA A 214 -2.34 -1.43 -18.92
N SER A 215 -1.60 -2.23 -19.70
CA SER A 215 -2.07 -2.77 -20.98
C SER A 215 -3.34 -3.62 -20.86
N PHE A 216 -3.54 -4.32 -19.73
CA PHE A 216 -4.74 -5.12 -19.48
C PHE A 216 -6.01 -4.27 -19.27
N HIS A 217 -5.84 -3.00 -18.90
CA HIS A 217 -6.93 -2.11 -18.49
C HIS A 217 -7.26 -1.04 -19.51
N ARG A 218 -6.42 -0.90 -20.54
CA ARG A 218 -6.60 0.04 -21.64
C ARG A 218 -7.36 -0.58 -22.79
N ALA A 219 -8.11 0.25 -23.51
CA ALA A 219 -8.69 -0.16 -24.78
C ALA A 219 -7.62 -0.24 -25.86
N LYS A 220 -7.81 -1.16 -26.82
CA LYS A 220 -7.00 -1.20 -28.05
C LYS A 220 -7.47 -0.07 -28.98
N ALA A 221 -6.86 1.10 -28.87
CA ALA A 221 -7.15 2.27 -29.71
C ALA A 221 -5.85 2.95 -30.16
N LYS A 222 -5.88 3.60 -31.33
CA LYS A 222 -4.75 4.39 -31.84
C LYS A 222 -4.58 5.71 -31.07
N ASP A 223 -5.70 6.32 -30.68
CA ASP A 223 -5.70 7.54 -29.88
C ASP A 223 -5.42 7.20 -28.41
N SER A 224 -4.40 7.83 -27.83
CA SER A 224 -3.97 7.58 -26.46
C SER A 224 -5.06 7.95 -25.45
N SER A 225 -5.75 9.08 -25.62
CA SER A 225 -6.79 9.51 -24.70
C SER A 225 -7.96 8.51 -24.65
N VAL A 226 -8.35 7.97 -25.81
CA VAL A 226 -9.38 6.93 -25.93
C VAL A 226 -8.89 5.61 -25.33
N ALA A 227 -7.64 5.22 -25.59
CA ALA A 227 -7.06 3.99 -25.05
C ALA A 227 -7.03 3.98 -23.51
N TRP A 228 -6.69 5.12 -22.91
CA TRP A 228 -6.56 5.27 -21.45
C TRP A 228 -7.87 5.55 -20.72
N LYS A 229 -8.94 5.96 -21.42
CA LYS A 229 -10.22 6.28 -20.78
C LYS A 229 -10.76 5.16 -19.86
N PRO A 230 -10.84 3.88 -20.27
CA PRO A 230 -11.32 2.80 -19.39
C PRO A 230 -10.40 2.51 -18.20
N PHE A 231 -9.11 2.82 -18.33
CA PHE A 231 -8.16 2.68 -17.21
C PHE A 231 -8.51 3.69 -16.11
N TRP A 232 -8.65 4.97 -16.48
CA TRP A 232 -8.93 6.03 -15.53
C TRP A 232 -10.33 5.91 -14.92
N GLU A 233 -11.35 5.56 -15.72
CA GLU A 233 -12.71 5.35 -15.23
C GLU A 233 -12.78 4.24 -14.16
N ARG A 234 -12.06 3.13 -14.35
CA ARG A 234 -12.01 2.05 -13.34
C ARG A 234 -11.22 2.45 -12.10
N LEU A 235 -10.13 3.18 -12.26
CA LEU A 235 -9.37 3.68 -11.12
C LEU A 235 -10.21 4.68 -10.30
N ASP A 236 -10.96 5.55 -10.96
CA ASP A 236 -11.88 6.48 -10.32
C ASP A 236 -13.02 5.75 -9.62
N LEU A 237 -13.56 4.68 -10.22
CA LEU A 237 -14.52 3.79 -9.58
C LEU A 237 -13.93 3.14 -8.31
N LEU A 238 -12.71 2.60 -8.38
CA LEU A 238 -12.03 2.00 -7.23
C LEU A 238 -11.77 3.02 -6.11
N LYS A 239 -11.43 4.26 -6.47
CA LYS A 239 -11.32 5.37 -5.52
C LYS A 239 -12.68 5.71 -4.90
N GLN A 240 -13.73 5.78 -5.71
CA GLN A 240 -15.09 6.12 -5.26
C GLN A 240 -15.65 5.10 -4.26
N ILE A 241 -15.42 3.80 -4.46
CA ILE A 241 -15.84 2.76 -3.52
C ILE A 241 -14.92 2.65 -2.29
N GLY A 242 -13.85 3.45 -2.25
CA GLY A 242 -12.88 3.52 -1.17
C GLY A 242 -11.83 2.41 -1.18
N ALA A 243 -11.60 1.71 -2.30
CA ALA A 243 -10.56 0.68 -2.39
C ALA A 243 -9.15 1.29 -2.53
N VAL A 244 -9.05 2.43 -3.23
CA VAL A 244 -7.81 3.15 -3.50
C VAL A 244 -7.89 4.57 -2.94
N TRP A 245 -6.80 5.05 -2.34
CA TRP A 245 -6.64 6.44 -1.96
C TRP A 245 -5.23 6.92 -2.30
N TYR A 246 -5.01 8.22 -2.21
CA TYR A 246 -3.76 8.88 -2.60
C TYR A 246 -3.16 9.56 -1.39
N GLU A 247 -1.91 9.22 -1.09
CA GLU A 247 -1.17 9.77 0.03
C GLU A 247 -0.11 10.76 -0.46
N PRO A 248 -0.08 11.99 0.05
CA PRO A 248 0.94 12.95 -0.36
C PRO A 248 2.31 12.63 0.23
N TRP A 249 3.35 12.71 -0.59
CA TRP A 249 4.74 12.46 -0.22
C TRP A 249 5.68 13.44 -0.90
N LEU A 250 6.77 13.77 -0.21
CA LEU A 250 7.91 14.45 -0.78
C LEU A 250 8.99 13.42 -1.16
N PHE A 251 9.54 13.56 -2.34
CA PHE A 251 10.61 12.72 -2.90
C PHE A 251 11.87 13.55 -3.16
N ASP A 252 13.01 12.89 -3.18
CA ASP A 252 14.32 13.54 -3.35
C ASP A 252 14.58 14.09 -4.76
N SER A 253 13.76 13.70 -5.73
CA SER A 253 13.80 14.20 -7.11
C SER A 253 12.46 14.00 -7.82
N ALA A 254 12.36 14.49 -9.05
CA ALA A 254 11.18 14.29 -9.91
C ALA A 254 11.13 12.91 -10.59
N ALA A 255 12.19 12.11 -10.50
CA ALA A 255 12.30 10.80 -11.13
C ALA A 255 11.27 9.80 -10.56
N THR A 256 10.94 8.76 -11.31
CA THR A 256 9.96 7.75 -10.89
C THR A 256 10.53 6.69 -9.95
N ASP A 257 11.85 6.59 -9.86
CA ASP A 257 12.62 5.75 -8.93
C ASP A 257 13.19 6.56 -7.75
N ALA A 258 12.72 7.79 -7.56
CA ALA A 258 13.15 8.69 -6.49
C ALA A 258 12.89 8.11 -5.10
N GLU A 259 13.76 8.42 -4.14
CA GLU A 259 13.63 7.96 -2.77
C GLU A 259 12.61 8.83 -2.00
N PRO A 260 11.67 8.22 -1.25
CA PRO A 260 10.73 8.97 -0.43
C PRO A 260 11.46 9.66 0.74
N ILE A 261 11.18 10.94 0.93
CA ILE A 261 11.73 11.76 2.03
C ILE A 261 10.81 11.69 3.24
N ILE A 262 9.59 12.23 3.12
CA ILE A 262 8.59 12.30 4.19
C ILE A 262 7.18 12.25 3.61
N PRO A 263 6.21 11.67 4.33
CA PRO A 263 4.79 11.89 4.03
C PRO A 263 4.41 13.34 4.36
N LEU A 264 3.40 13.85 3.67
CA LEU A 264 2.83 15.18 3.89
C LEU A 264 1.32 15.05 4.09
N ASP A 265 0.77 15.76 5.07
CA ASP A 265 -0.68 15.82 5.29
C ASP A 265 -1.15 17.28 5.47
N PRO A 266 -2.00 17.79 4.56
CA PRO A 266 -2.53 19.15 4.69
C PRO A 266 -3.35 19.38 5.97
N SER A 267 -3.82 18.33 6.63
CA SER A 267 -4.53 18.44 7.92
C SER A 267 -3.63 19.04 9.03
N GLY A 268 -2.30 18.92 8.90
CA GLY A 268 -1.33 19.51 9.83
C GLY A 268 -1.39 21.03 9.97
N TYR A 269 -2.04 21.73 9.03
CA TYR A 269 -2.21 23.19 9.09
C TYR A 269 -3.49 23.63 9.80
N TYR A 270 -4.36 22.69 10.15
CA TYR A 270 -5.63 22.95 10.80
C TYR A 270 -5.62 22.43 12.25
N PRO A 271 -6.38 23.05 13.17
CA PRO A 271 -6.55 22.51 14.50
C PRO A 271 -7.38 21.22 14.44
N VAL A 272 -6.71 20.08 14.62
CA VAL A 272 -7.32 18.76 14.76
C VAL A 272 -7.14 18.31 16.21
N ALA A 273 -8.17 17.72 16.81
CA ALA A 273 -8.14 17.31 18.23
C ALA A 273 -7.05 16.25 18.49
N GLU A 274 -6.92 15.29 17.58
CA GLU A 274 -5.93 14.21 17.62
C GLU A 274 -5.31 14.09 16.22
N PRO A 275 -4.32 14.94 15.87
CA PRO A 275 -3.66 14.84 14.56
C PRO A 275 -2.91 13.52 14.49
N ASP A 276 -2.86 12.89 13.31
CA ASP A 276 -1.99 11.73 13.09
C ASP A 276 -0.50 12.13 13.01
N ASP A 277 0.38 11.15 12.85
CA ASP A 277 1.83 11.38 12.83
C ASP A 277 2.27 12.22 11.63
N GLU A 278 1.65 12.02 10.47
CA GLU A 278 1.91 12.74 9.23
C GLU A 278 1.50 14.21 9.33
N ALA A 279 0.34 14.50 9.91
CA ALA A 279 -0.13 15.85 10.20
C ALA A 279 0.80 16.56 11.19
N ARG A 280 1.20 15.89 12.27
CA ARG A 280 2.18 16.44 13.23
C ARG A 280 3.52 16.75 12.57
N LEU A 281 4.04 15.83 11.76
CA LEU A 281 5.28 16.03 11.02
C LEU A 281 5.20 17.23 10.08
N THR A 282 4.09 17.34 9.33
CA THR A 282 3.84 18.45 8.40
C THR A 282 3.76 19.78 9.14
N ARG A 283 3.15 19.80 10.33
CA ARG A 283 3.11 20.98 11.19
C ARG A 283 4.51 21.39 11.66
N SER A 284 5.29 20.44 12.17
CA SER A 284 6.66 20.70 12.63
C SER A 284 7.57 21.19 11.51
N ALA A 285 7.40 20.67 10.28
CA ALA A 285 8.10 21.18 9.11
C ALA A 285 7.81 22.68 8.86
N LEU A 286 6.54 23.09 8.91
CA LEU A 286 6.15 24.49 8.75
C LEU A 286 6.69 25.37 9.89
N ASP A 287 6.54 24.95 11.14
CA ASP A 287 6.98 25.73 12.30
C ASP A 287 8.51 25.92 12.27
N ALA A 288 9.27 24.89 11.89
CA ALA A 288 10.71 24.98 11.67
C ALA A 288 11.06 25.91 10.49
N ALA A 289 10.35 25.80 9.36
CA ALA A 289 10.58 26.67 8.20
C ALA A 289 10.34 28.15 8.53
N ARG A 290 9.23 28.48 9.21
CA ARG A 290 8.91 29.86 9.63
C ARG A 290 9.96 30.41 10.59
N THR A 291 10.38 29.60 11.55
CA THR A 291 11.40 30.01 12.52
C THR A 291 12.75 30.25 11.85
N LEU A 292 13.16 29.40 10.89
CA LEU A 292 14.39 29.59 10.11
C LEU A 292 14.34 30.87 9.27
N VAL A 293 13.21 31.17 8.64
CA VAL A 293 13.08 32.33 7.75
C VAL A 293 12.97 33.64 8.52
N GLY A 294 12.33 33.62 9.69
CA GLY A 294 12.07 34.79 10.53
C GLY A 294 10.82 35.60 10.09
N GLU A 295 10.30 36.41 11.02
CA GLU A 295 9.04 37.17 10.84
C GLU A 295 9.09 38.18 9.69
N GLU A 296 10.25 38.81 9.44
CA GLU A 296 10.43 39.80 8.36
C GLU A 296 10.14 39.25 6.96
N ARG A 297 10.18 37.92 6.80
CA ARG A 297 9.99 37.23 5.52
C ARG A 297 8.79 36.27 5.54
N GLU A 298 7.83 36.50 6.43
CA GLU A 298 6.62 35.68 6.54
C GLU A 298 5.79 35.64 5.24
N TYR A 299 5.87 36.69 4.40
CA TYR A 299 5.24 36.74 3.07
C TYR A 299 5.65 35.59 2.12
N LEU A 300 6.75 34.89 2.41
CA LEU A 300 7.17 33.70 1.65
C LEU A 300 6.23 32.50 1.85
N PHE A 301 5.39 32.51 2.89
CA PHE A 301 4.53 31.39 3.31
C PHE A 301 3.06 31.50 2.85
N GLU A 302 2.79 32.27 1.79
CA GLU A 302 1.42 32.53 1.33
C GLU A 302 0.99 31.73 0.09
N ARG A 303 1.93 31.17 -0.68
CA ARG A 303 1.66 30.71 -2.06
C ARG A 303 1.79 29.21 -2.30
N ALA A 304 2.41 28.49 -1.39
CA ALA A 304 2.61 27.06 -1.51
C ALA A 304 1.68 26.29 -0.57
N ASP A 305 1.40 25.04 -0.91
CA ASP A 305 0.55 24.15 -0.13
C ASP A 305 1.30 23.55 1.06
N PHE A 306 2.61 23.27 0.91
CA PHE A 306 3.46 22.80 2.00
C PHE A 306 4.78 23.56 2.07
N TYR A 307 5.37 23.56 3.26
CA TYR A 307 6.66 24.20 3.54
C TYR A 307 7.57 23.24 4.27
N VAL A 308 8.73 22.95 3.69
CA VAL A 308 9.65 21.95 4.23
C VAL A 308 11.08 22.51 4.21
N PRO A 309 11.75 22.65 5.36
CA PRO A 309 13.17 22.93 5.40
C PRO A 309 13.95 21.64 5.12
N LEU A 310 14.97 21.71 4.29
CA LEU A 310 15.85 20.58 3.97
C LEU A 310 17.31 21.03 4.02
N THR A 311 18.25 20.08 3.98
CA THR A 311 19.67 20.40 3.84
C THR A 311 19.94 21.13 2.52
N LEU A 312 20.83 22.14 2.56
CA LEU A 312 21.06 23.06 1.44
C LEU A 312 21.50 22.38 0.13
N HIS A 313 22.28 21.30 0.24
CA HIS A 313 22.89 20.57 -0.88
C HIS A 313 21.93 19.66 -1.64
N ARG A 314 20.65 19.56 -1.23
CA ARG A 314 19.70 18.73 -1.96
C ARG A 314 19.37 19.34 -3.32
N GLN A 315 19.23 18.48 -4.32
CA GLN A 315 18.55 18.84 -5.55
C GLN A 315 17.08 19.21 -5.28
N THR A 316 16.39 19.73 -6.30
CA THR A 316 14.97 20.07 -6.20
C THR A 316 14.13 18.83 -5.85
N PRO A 317 13.48 18.80 -4.68
CA PRO A 317 12.60 17.70 -4.32
C PRO A 317 11.34 17.74 -5.19
N ALA A 318 10.56 16.66 -5.17
CA ALA A 318 9.28 16.63 -5.87
C ALA A 318 8.16 16.12 -5.00
N TYR A 319 7.01 16.77 -5.11
CA TYR A 319 5.76 16.28 -4.55
C TYR A 319 5.13 15.22 -5.46
N ARG A 320 4.65 14.13 -4.87
CA ARG A 320 3.85 13.13 -5.57
C ARG A 320 2.78 12.62 -4.62
N GLU A 321 1.65 12.20 -5.18
CA GLU A 321 0.68 11.43 -4.44
C GLU A 321 0.86 9.94 -4.76
N VAL A 322 1.19 9.14 -3.76
CA VAL A 322 1.36 7.69 -3.86
C VAL A 322 -0.01 7.02 -3.75
N ALA A 323 -0.37 6.18 -4.72
CA ALA A 323 -1.59 5.40 -4.63
C ALA A 323 -1.43 4.28 -3.60
N ARG A 324 -2.40 4.15 -2.69
CA ARG A 324 -2.42 3.13 -1.63
C ARG A 324 -3.74 2.40 -1.59
N LEU A 325 -3.71 1.16 -1.13
CA LEU A 325 -4.89 0.34 -0.94
C LEU A 325 -5.42 0.50 0.48
N ARG A 326 -6.75 0.58 0.63
CA ARG A 326 -7.38 0.79 1.94
C ARG A 326 -7.10 -0.34 2.93
N VAL A 327 -7.08 -1.58 2.43
CA VAL A 327 -6.84 -2.76 3.25
C VAL A 327 -5.53 -3.37 2.80
N GLU A 328 -4.58 -3.53 3.72
CA GLU A 328 -3.24 -4.03 3.40
C GLU A 328 -3.05 -5.47 3.91
N ALA A 329 -2.33 -6.29 3.15
CA ALA A 329 -1.96 -7.63 3.59
C ALA A 329 -0.92 -7.55 4.72
N ASP A 330 -1.17 -8.25 5.83
CA ASP A 330 -0.27 -8.29 6.98
C ASP A 330 0.91 -9.26 6.73
N THR A 331 1.79 -8.89 5.80
CA THR A 331 2.99 -9.64 5.45
C THR A 331 4.21 -9.13 6.25
N PRO A 332 5.28 -9.94 6.41
CA PRO A 332 6.54 -9.46 6.96
C PRO A 332 7.09 -8.22 6.23
N GLY A 333 6.97 -8.17 4.89
CA GLY A 333 7.35 -7.02 4.07
C GLY A 333 6.55 -5.76 4.41
N ARG A 334 5.23 -5.88 4.60
CA ARG A 334 4.37 -4.77 5.04
C ARG A 334 4.78 -4.22 6.40
N ARG A 335 5.08 -5.11 7.37
CA ARG A 335 5.55 -4.71 8.71
C ARG A 335 6.90 -4.01 8.66
N LEU A 336 7.82 -4.47 7.79
CA LEU A 336 9.10 -3.82 7.57
C LEU A 336 8.94 -2.42 6.95
N SER A 337 8.08 -2.30 5.95
CA SER A 337 7.75 -1.03 5.28
C SER A 337 7.17 -0.03 6.28
N TRP A 338 6.22 -0.48 7.12
CA TRP A 338 5.68 0.31 8.22
C TRP A 338 6.76 0.76 9.21
N LYS A 339 7.67 -0.13 9.61
CA LYS A 339 8.79 0.23 10.50
C LYS A 339 9.69 1.30 9.86
N ARG A 340 10.02 1.17 8.57
CA ARG A 340 10.81 2.18 7.83
C ARG A 340 10.12 3.54 7.82
N ARG A 341 8.82 3.57 7.51
CA ARG A 341 8.00 4.79 7.56
C ARG A 341 8.06 5.45 8.93
N ARG A 342 7.85 4.69 10.01
CA ARG A 342 7.91 5.19 11.39
C ARG A 342 9.25 5.84 11.71
N ILE A 343 10.35 5.18 11.35
CA ILE A 343 11.71 5.71 11.55
C ILE A 343 11.90 7.03 10.80
N ILE A 344 11.45 7.12 9.54
CA ILE A 344 11.51 8.36 8.75
C ILE A 344 10.76 9.49 9.46
N ILE A 345 9.51 9.25 9.85
CA ILE A 345 8.69 10.26 10.51
C ILE A 345 9.37 10.73 11.80
N GLU A 346 9.82 9.81 12.65
CA GLU A 346 10.46 10.12 13.92
C GLU A 346 11.77 10.89 13.73
N GLN A 347 12.60 10.51 12.76
CA GLN A 347 13.85 11.22 12.46
C GLN A 347 13.63 12.64 11.97
N TYR A 348 12.71 12.85 11.02
CA TYR A 348 12.44 14.20 10.52
C TYR A 348 11.72 15.06 11.55
N GLN A 349 10.85 14.49 12.38
CA GLN A 349 10.22 15.19 13.49
C GLN A 349 11.28 15.76 14.44
N GLN A 350 12.19 14.91 14.92
CA GLN A 350 13.30 15.33 15.78
C GLN A 350 14.19 16.38 15.09
N ALA A 351 14.43 16.21 13.80
CA ALA A 351 15.27 17.12 13.05
C ALA A 351 14.61 18.50 12.85
N PHE A 352 13.29 18.56 12.63
CA PHE A 352 12.57 19.84 12.58
C PHE A 352 12.54 20.53 13.95
N ASP A 353 12.36 19.77 15.03
CA ASP A 353 12.42 20.31 16.38
C ASP A 353 13.83 20.86 16.71
N GLN A 354 14.89 20.15 16.30
CA GLN A 354 16.27 20.63 16.37
C GLN A 354 16.43 21.94 15.60
N LEU A 355 16.01 21.99 14.33
CA LEU A 355 16.15 23.18 13.49
C LEU A 355 15.44 24.39 14.07
N ARG A 356 14.23 24.19 14.59
CA ARG A 356 13.47 25.25 15.26
C ARG A 356 14.21 25.77 16.48
N HIS A 357 14.75 24.89 17.32
CA HIS A 357 15.51 25.29 18.50
C HIS A 357 16.82 26.02 18.13
N ASP A 358 17.60 25.48 17.21
CA ASP A 358 18.85 26.10 16.74
C ASP A 358 18.59 27.48 16.12
N ALA A 359 17.51 27.63 15.34
CA ALA A 359 17.12 28.92 14.76
C ALA A 359 16.71 29.97 15.81
N LEU A 360 15.99 29.57 16.87
CA LEU A 360 15.67 30.46 18.00
C LEU A 360 16.93 30.94 18.76
N GLU A 361 18.00 30.14 18.75
CA GLU A 361 19.30 30.50 19.33
C GLU A 361 20.22 31.23 18.32
N GLY A 362 19.73 31.53 17.11
CA GLY A 362 20.51 32.18 16.05
C GLY A 362 21.58 31.31 15.41
N ARG A 363 21.51 29.97 15.57
CA ARG A 363 22.42 29.00 14.97
C ARG A 363 21.84 28.44 13.68
N PHE A 364 22.39 28.88 12.55
CA PHE A 364 21.93 28.46 11.22
C PHE A 364 22.94 27.58 10.47
N ASP A 365 24.13 27.38 11.04
CA ASP A 365 25.25 26.64 10.47
C ASP A 365 25.15 25.12 10.72
N ARG A 366 24.36 24.70 11.72
CA ARG A 366 24.22 23.30 12.11
C ARG A 366 23.28 22.57 11.16
N PRO A 367 23.76 21.61 10.35
CA PRO A 367 22.89 20.88 9.44
C PRO A 367 21.85 20.06 10.20
N MET A 368 20.71 19.85 9.54
CA MET A 368 19.64 18.96 9.99
C MET A 368 20.21 17.57 10.24
N ARG A 369 20.01 17.01 11.45
CA ARG A 369 20.50 15.68 11.79
C ARG A 369 19.41 14.64 11.61
N LEU A 370 19.59 13.78 10.62
CA LEU A 370 18.79 12.58 10.44
C LEU A 370 19.57 11.41 11.05
N GLY A 371 19.09 10.83 12.15
CA GLY A 371 19.63 9.56 12.66
C GLY A 371 20.77 9.61 13.68
N SER A 372 20.72 10.52 14.66
CA SER A 372 21.30 10.20 15.97
C SER A 372 20.15 9.95 16.93
N THR A 373 20.02 8.73 17.46
CA THR A 373 19.35 8.53 18.75
C THR A 373 19.85 9.61 19.69
N LEU A 374 18.98 10.57 20.03
CA LEU A 374 19.13 11.30 21.28
C LEU A 374 19.11 10.20 22.34
N GLU A 375 20.26 9.90 22.94
CA GLU A 375 20.24 9.19 24.22
C GLU A 375 19.25 9.95 25.11
N PRO A 376 18.28 9.27 25.75
CA PRO A 376 17.40 9.95 26.68
C PRO A 376 18.29 10.62 27.73
N ALA A 377 18.15 11.95 27.85
CA ALA A 377 18.77 12.67 28.95
C ALA A 377 18.32 12.02 30.27
N LEU A 378 19.32 11.68 31.09
CA LEU A 378 19.21 11.04 32.40
C LEU A 378 18.15 11.67 33.32
#